data_AF-A0A2V2XPP3-F1
#
_entry.id   AF-A0A2V2XPP3-F1
#
_cell.length_a   1.000
_cell.length_b   1.000
_cell.length_c   1.000
_cell.angle_alpha   90.00
_cell.angle_beta   90.00
_cell.angle_gamma   90.00
#
_symmetry.space_group_name_H-M   'P 1'
#
loop_
_entity.id
_entity.type
_entity.pdbx_description
1 polymer ?
#
loop_
_entity_poly.entity_id
_entity_poly.type
_entity_poly.pdbx_seq_one_letter_code
_entity_poly.pdbx_strand_id
1 'polypeptide(L)'
;LLFEKGYRIGLLDSYVEEAAPLDITSHIRQRIRWYRGHLECLARILIYGSRKRLKASIGYLGPIVAVTSLVLSVITILMTMSYIARGSTHDSGSSANNGITNTLAPYGSMLIVLFIEGLLPLLVIMLAVANNKGPRRGIDLAIHAFAIPLYWILMSVAAVLAIFMRKVDWYKTRRASDHMIQSSELYSL
;
A
#
# COMPACT_ATOMS: atom_id res chain seq x y z
N LEU A 1 3.84 25.61 -2.70
CA LEU A 1 2.59 24.96 -2.20
C LEU A 1 1.90 25.84 -1.15
N LEU A 2 0.57 25.76 -0.97
CA LEU A 2 -0.17 26.54 0.05
C LEU A 2 0.42 26.33 1.46
N PHE A 3 0.77 25.09 1.80
CA PHE A 3 1.44 24.73 3.04
C PHE A 3 2.80 25.43 3.24
N GLU A 4 3.59 25.59 2.17
CA GLU A 4 4.89 26.27 2.24
C GLU A 4 4.73 27.77 2.48
N LYS A 5 3.65 28.37 1.94
CA LYS A 5 3.27 29.76 2.17
C LYS A 5 2.70 30.02 3.57
N GLY A 6 2.59 29.01 4.42
CA GLY A 6 2.13 29.15 5.81
C GLY A 6 0.61 29.10 5.99
N TYR A 7 -0.15 28.81 4.93
CA TYR A 7 -1.59 28.59 5.05
C TYR A 7 -1.89 27.30 5.83
N ARG A 8 -2.91 27.37 6.68
CA ARG A 8 -3.45 26.23 7.42
C ARG A 8 -4.61 25.66 6.62
N ILE A 9 -4.64 24.33 6.50
CA ILE A 9 -5.71 23.60 5.82
C ILE A 9 -6.42 22.78 6.89
N GLY A 10 -7.73 22.94 6.99
CA GLY A 10 -8.60 22.11 7.83
C GLY A 10 -9.33 21.08 6.98
N LEU A 11 -9.55 19.89 7.54
CA LEU A 11 -10.43 18.89 6.95
C LEU A 11 -11.82 19.05 7.57
N LEU A 12 -12.84 19.28 6.76
CA LEU A 12 -14.23 19.27 7.20
C LEU A 12 -14.70 17.82 7.35
N ASP A 13 -15.33 17.49 8.48
CA ASP A 13 -15.92 16.17 8.71
C ASP A 13 -17.25 16.06 7.94
N SER A 14 -17.14 15.91 6.62
CA SER A 14 -18.28 15.66 5.73
C SER A 14 -18.37 14.18 5.41
N TYR A 15 -19.53 13.57 5.67
CA TYR A 15 -19.80 12.20 5.29
C TYR A 15 -20.23 12.12 3.82
N VAL A 16 -19.52 11.31 3.02
CA VAL A 16 -19.84 11.06 1.60
C VAL A 16 -19.75 9.56 1.35
N GLU A 17 -20.84 8.98 0.85
CA GLU A 17 -20.86 7.60 0.38
C GLU A 17 -20.55 7.53 -1.11
N GLU A 18 -19.50 6.79 -1.47
CA GLU A 18 -19.13 6.55 -2.87
C GLU A 18 -19.18 5.06 -3.19
N ALA A 19 -19.72 4.72 -4.36
CA ALA A 19 -19.72 3.35 -4.85
C ALA A 19 -18.30 2.86 -5.18
N ALA A 20 -18.04 1.59 -4.87
CA ALA A 20 -16.80 0.91 -5.19
C ALA A 20 -16.62 0.73 -6.72
N PRO A 21 -15.38 0.58 -7.20
CA PRO A 21 -15.10 0.18 -8.58
C PRO A 21 -15.74 -1.18 -8.87
N LEU A 22 -16.19 -1.37 -10.12
CA LEU A 22 -16.84 -2.63 -10.55
C LEU A 22 -15.84 -3.79 -10.56
N ASP A 23 -14.70 -3.56 -11.21
CA ASP A 23 -13.74 -4.60 -11.55
C ASP A 23 -12.36 -4.29 -10.96
N ILE A 24 -11.59 -5.35 -10.71
CA ILE A 24 -10.18 -5.24 -10.30
C ILE A 24 -9.37 -4.44 -11.33
N THR A 25 -9.65 -4.59 -12.63
CA THR A 25 -8.97 -3.83 -13.68
C THR A 25 -9.25 -2.33 -13.58
N SER A 26 -10.49 -1.95 -13.27
CA SER A 26 -10.90 -0.56 -13.05
C SER A 26 -10.23 0.03 -11.79
N HIS A 27 -10.12 -0.78 -10.74
CA HIS A 27 -9.43 -0.43 -9.51
C HIS A 27 -7.93 -0.21 -9.72
N ILE A 28 -7.25 -1.12 -10.43
CA ILE A 28 -5.83 -0.98 -10.78
C ILE A 28 -5.60 0.30 -11.59
N ARG A 29 -6.40 0.56 -12.63
CA ARG A 29 -6.30 1.80 -13.42
C ARG A 29 -6.46 3.04 -12.57
N GLN A 30 -7.42 3.03 -11.63
CA GLN A 30 -7.60 4.12 -10.68
C GLN A 30 -6.36 4.34 -9.80
N ARG A 31 -5.76 3.27 -9.29
CA ARG A 31 -4.55 3.35 -8.45
C ARG A 31 -3.32 3.79 -9.23
N ILE A 32 -3.12 3.31 -10.45
CA ILE A 32 -2.04 3.76 -11.33
C ILE A 32 -2.13 5.28 -11.54
N ARG A 33 -3.32 5.80 -11.84
CA ARG A 33 -3.55 7.25 -11.98
C ARG A 33 -3.21 8.02 -10.71
N TRP A 34 -3.66 7.54 -9.55
CA TRP A 34 -3.36 8.21 -8.26
C TRP A 34 -1.87 8.20 -7.95
N TYR A 35 -1.21 7.06 -8.12
CA TYR A 35 0.22 6.91 -7.88
C TYR A 35 1.07 7.75 -8.84
N ARG A 36 0.66 7.87 -10.09
CA ARG A 36 1.30 8.79 -11.02
C ARG A 36 1.23 10.24 -10.52
N GLY A 37 0.05 10.68 -10.09
CA GLY A 37 -0.12 11.99 -9.49
C GLY A 37 0.74 12.20 -8.25
N HIS A 38 0.88 11.17 -7.40
CA HIS A 38 1.76 11.23 -6.23
C HIS A 38 3.23 11.41 -6.64
N LEU A 39 3.71 10.65 -7.62
CA LEU A 39 5.08 10.75 -8.13
C LEU A 39 5.35 12.11 -8.77
N GLU A 40 4.40 12.67 -9.52
CA GLU A 40 4.51 14.00 -10.11
C GLU A 40 4.55 15.11 -9.05
N CYS A 41 3.68 15.04 -8.05
CA CYS A 41 3.70 15.97 -6.91
C CYS A 41 5.00 15.85 -6.13
N LEU A 42 5.45 14.63 -5.85
CA LEU A 42 6.71 14.38 -5.15
C LEU A 42 7.89 14.94 -5.93
N ALA A 43 7.98 14.68 -7.24
CA ALA A 43 9.04 15.21 -8.09
C ALA A 43 9.06 16.75 -8.08
N ARG A 44 7.89 17.40 -8.19
CA ARG A 44 7.79 18.86 -8.09
C ARG A 44 8.24 19.39 -6.73
N ILE A 45 7.88 18.73 -5.63
CA ILE A 45 8.33 19.10 -4.28
C ILE A 45 9.84 18.94 -4.13
N LEU A 46 10.43 17.90 -4.72
CA LEU A 46 11.86 17.66 -4.63
C LEU A 46 12.67 18.66 -5.45
N ILE A 47 12.19 19.01 -6.65
CA ILE A 47 12.86 19.95 -7.57
C ILE A 47 12.68 21.40 -7.14
N TYR A 48 11.45 21.81 -6.79
CA TYR A 48 11.09 23.21 -6.55
C TYR A 48 10.76 23.53 -5.08
N GLY A 49 10.84 22.54 -4.19
CA GLY A 49 10.45 22.71 -2.79
C GLY A 49 11.43 23.54 -1.97
N SER A 50 10.88 24.21 -0.96
CA SER A 50 11.61 25.05 -0.01
C SER A 50 12.13 24.24 1.20
N ARG A 51 12.58 24.91 2.27
CA ARG A 51 13.04 24.26 3.53
C ARG A 51 12.03 23.27 4.13
N LYS A 52 10.73 23.39 3.83
CA LYS A 52 9.67 22.51 4.33
C LYS A 52 9.37 21.31 3.41
N ARG A 53 10.19 21.08 2.37
CA ARG A 53 9.98 20.02 1.36
C ARG A 53 9.79 18.64 1.97
N LEU A 54 10.57 18.26 2.99
CA LEU A 54 10.48 16.92 3.59
C LEU A 54 9.11 16.64 4.19
N LYS A 55 8.57 17.60 4.96
CA LYS A 55 7.22 17.48 5.56
C LYS A 55 6.14 17.42 4.49
N ALA A 56 6.28 18.19 3.41
CA ALA A 56 5.36 18.17 2.29
C ALA A 56 5.42 16.86 1.49
N SER A 57 6.59 16.22 1.39
CA SER A 57 6.79 14.99 0.62
C SER A 57 6.13 13.76 1.25
N ILE A 58 5.97 13.70 2.57
CA ILE A 58 5.47 12.52 3.29
C ILE A 58 4.12 12.04 2.72
N GLY A 59 3.21 12.96 2.41
CA GLY A 59 1.90 12.64 1.86
C GLY A 59 1.94 12.01 0.45
N TYR A 60 3.06 12.13 -0.26
CA TYR A 60 3.22 11.64 -1.63
C TYR A 60 4.11 10.40 -1.74
N LEU A 61 4.59 9.85 -0.62
CA LEU A 61 5.48 8.68 -0.61
C LEU A 61 4.77 7.34 -0.84
N GLY A 62 3.43 7.32 -0.82
CA GLY A 62 2.62 6.10 -0.98
C GLY A 62 3.09 5.10 -2.04
N PRO A 63 3.33 5.49 -3.31
CA PRO A 63 3.82 4.57 -4.34
C PRO A 63 5.24 4.06 -4.08
N ILE A 64 6.13 4.89 -3.51
CA ILE A 64 7.49 4.46 -3.16
C ILE A 64 7.43 3.41 -2.06
N VAL A 65 6.65 3.68 -1.01
CA VAL A 65 6.45 2.73 0.11
C VAL A 65 5.93 1.39 -0.38
N ALA A 66 4.96 1.40 -1.32
CA ALA A 66 4.40 0.17 -1.89
C ALA A 66 5.44 -0.64 -2.68
N VAL A 67 6.30 0.02 -3.47
CA VAL A 67 7.38 -0.66 -4.21
C VAL A 67 8.46 -1.17 -3.26
N THR A 68 8.87 -0.37 -2.27
CA THR A 68 9.89 -0.80 -1.29
C THR A 68 9.41 -1.98 -0.47
N SER A 69 8.14 -1.98 -0.05
CA SER A 69 7.51 -3.10 0.68
C SER A 69 7.54 -4.39 -0.15
N LEU A 70 7.23 -4.32 -1.46
CA LEU A 70 7.31 -5.48 -2.34
C LEU A 70 8.74 -6.01 -2.48
N VAL A 71 9.71 -5.12 -2.71
CA VAL A 71 11.12 -5.49 -2.86
C VAL A 71 11.65 -6.12 -1.57
N LEU A 72 11.38 -5.51 -0.42
CA LEU A 72 11.76 -6.03 0.89
C LEU A 72 11.14 -7.41 1.13
N SER A 73 9.84 -7.57 0.86
CA SER A 73 9.15 -8.85 1.02
C SER A 73 9.76 -9.95 0.14
N VAL A 74 10.08 -9.66 -1.12
CA VAL A 74 10.73 -10.61 -2.03
C VAL A 74 12.13 -10.98 -1.52
N ILE A 75 12.94 -10.00 -1.11
CA ILE A 75 14.28 -10.23 -0.57
C ILE A 75 14.20 -11.12 0.68
N THR A 76 13.28 -10.81 1.61
CA THR A 76 13.11 -11.59 2.83
C THR A 76 12.68 -13.02 2.51
N ILE A 77 11.73 -13.24 1.61
CA ILE A 77 11.33 -14.59 1.19
C ILE A 77 12.53 -15.35 0.60
N LEU A 78 13.29 -14.74 -0.31
CA LEU A 78 14.46 -15.38 -0.92
C LEU A 78 15.55 -15.69 0.12
N MET A 79 15.79 -14.80 1.07
CA MET A 79 16.71 -15.03 2.18
C MET A 79 16.24 -16.18 3.07
N THR A 80 14.97 -16.20 3.45
CA THR A 80 14.36 -17.29 4.24
C THR A 80 14.45 -18.62 3.50
N MET A 81 14.12 -18.68 2.22
CA MET A 81 14.22 -19.91 1.41
C MET A 81 15.67 -20.38 1.27
N SER A 82 16.60 -19.45 1.04
CA SER A 82 18.04 -19.75 0.97
C SER A 82 18.59 -20.24 2.31
N TYR A 83 18.03 -19.76 3.41
CA TYR A 83 18.37 -20.20 4.76
C TYR A 83 17.80 -21.58 5.05
N ILE A 84 16.52 -21.82 4.75
CA ILE A 84 15.87 -23.14 4.89
C ILE A 84 16.65 -24.17 4.09
N ALA A 85 16.99 -23.86 2.83
CA ALA A 85 17.77 -24.75 1.96
C ALA A 85 19.17 -25.07 2.52
N ARG A 86 19.83 -24.11 3.18
CA ARG A 86 21.14 -24.30 3.84
C ARG A 86 21.05 -24.99 5.20
N GLY A 87 19.96 -24.76 5.93
CA GLY A 87 19.66 -25.41 7.21
C GLY A 87 19.28 -26.89 7.06
N SER A 88 18.76 -27.28 5.89
CA SER A 88 18.56 -28.69 5.51
C SER A 88 19.85 -29.40 5.08
N THR A 89 20.96 -28.70 4.91
CA THR A 89 22.30 -29.26 4.58
C THR A 89 23.28 -29.10 5.74
N HIS A 90 22.80 -29.16 6.99
CA HIS A 90 23.64 -29.03 8.17
C HIS A 90 24.55 -30.25 8.34
N ASP A 91 25.58 -30.32 7.49
CA ASP A 91 26.75 -31.15 7.71
C ASP A 91 27.59 -30.49 8.81
N SER A 92 27.96 -31.31 9.77
CA SER A 92 28.64 -30.99 11.01
C SER A 92 30.04 -30.40 10.72
N GLY A 93 30.34 -29.15 11.07
CA GLY A 93 31.76 -28.74 10.93
C GLY A 93 32.25 -27.32 11.14
N SER A 94 31.44 -26.27 11.37
CA SER A 94 31.99 -24.90 11.41
C SER A 94 31.68 -24.12 12.69
N SER A 95 32.68 -24.12 13.58
CA SER A 95 33.11 -23.06 14.52
C SER A 95 32.05 -22.32 15.36
N ALA A 96 31.99 -22.70 16.64
CA ALA A 96 31.11 -22.17 17.68
C ALA A 96 31.20 -20.64 17.95
N ASN A 97 32.21 -19.94 17.43
CA ASN A 97 32.38 -18.49 17.64
C ASN A 97 31.68 -17.61 16.58
N ASN A 98 31.17 -18.21 15.49
CA ASN A 98 30.39 -17.49 14.46
C ASN A 98 28.87 -17.71 14.59
N GLY A 99 28.43 -18.41 15.64
CA GLY A 99 27.03 -18.81 15.83
C GLY A 99 26.10 -17.62 16.03
N ILE A 100 26.52 -16.59 16.79
CA ILE A 100 25.68 -15.43 17.11
C ILE A 100 25.45 -14.54 15.87
N THR A 101 26.47 -14.32 15.04
CA THR A 101 26.38 -13.45 13.86
C THR A 101 25.72 -14.13 12.65
N ASN A 102 25.91 -15.44 12.46
CA ASN A 102 25.31 -16.17 11.34
C ASN A 102 23.90 -16.71 11.60
N THR A 103 23.48 -16.86 12.87
CA THR A 103 22.10 -17.32 13.18
C THR A 103 21.20 -16.19 13.68
N LEU A 104 21.60 -15.34 14.63
CA LEU A 104 20.68 -14.31 15.15
C LEU A 104 20.40 -13.16 14.19
N ALA A 105 21.34 -12.77 13.33
CA ALA A 105 21.14 -11.69 12.35
C ALA A 105 20.02 -11.97 11.32
N PRO A 106 19.95 -13.17 10.70
CA PRO A 106 18.83 -13.50 9.80
C PRO A 106 17.49 -13.69 10.55
N TYR A 107 17.47 -14.27 11.75
CA TYR A 107 16.22 -14.39 12.53
C TYR A 107 15.69 -13.03 13.00
N GLY A 108 16.57 -12.16 13.49
CA GLY A 108 16.19 -10.81 13.94
C GLY A 108 15.63 -9.96 12.81
N SER A 109 16.27 -9.97 11.63
CA SER A 109 15.77 -9.25 10.46
C SER A 109 14.44 -9.80 9.94
N MET A 110 14.25 -11.13 9.94
CA MET A 110 12.97 -11.76 9.60
C MET A 110 11.84 -11.34 10.54
N LEU A 111 12.08 -11.35 11.86
CA LEU A 111 11.08 -10.93 12.85
C LEU A 111 10.71 -9.44 12.71
N ILE A 112 11.70 -8.59 12.42
CA ILE A 112 11.46 -7.16 12.18
C ILE A 112 10.59 -6.96 10.94
N VAL A 113 10.90 -7.64 9.82
CA VAL A 113 10.09 -7.54 8.59
C VAL A 113 8.68 -8.09 8.81
N LEU A 114 8.54 -9.24 9.48
CA LEU A 114 7.23 -9.80 9.83
C LEU A 114 6.39 -8.82 10.66
N PHE A 115 7.04 -8.10 11.59
CA PHE A 115 6.37 -7.12 12.42
C PHE A 115 5.94 -5.88 11.63
N ILE A 116 6.86 -5.30 10.83
CA ILE A 116 6.63 -4.04 10.10
C ILE A 116 5.67 -4.23 8.92
N GLU A 117 5.82 -5.30 8.13
CA GLU A 117 5.02 -5.55 6.93
C GLU A 117 3.77 -6.39 7.23
N GLY A 118 3.75 -7.16 8.32
CA GLY A 118 2.65 -8.05 8.68
C GLY A 118 1.80 -7.52 9.83
N LEU A 119 2.34 -7.56 11.06
CA LEU A 119 1.54 -7.33 12.27
C LEU A 119 1.10 -5.87 12.41
N LEU A 120 2.02 -4.91 12.26
CA LEU A 120 1.74 -3.49 12.45
C LEU A 120 0.63 -2.99 11.50
N PRO A 121 0.65 -3.28 10.18
CA PRO A 121 -0.38 -2.80 9.28
C PRO A 121 -1.74 -3.48 9.52
N LEU A 122 -1.75 -4.76 9.92
CA LEU A 122 -2.97 -5.45 10.36
C LEU A 122 -3.56 -4.78 11.61
N LEU A 123 -2.75 -4.42 12.59
CA LEU A 123 -3.22 -3.70 13.79
C LEU A 123 -3.82 -2.34 13.42
N VAL A 124 -3.17 -1.57 12.54
CA VAL A 124 -3.69 -0.28 12.07
C VAL A 124 -5.06 -0.45 11.40
N ILE A 125 -5.22 -1.49 10.59
CA ILE A 125 -6.49 -1.73 9.91
C ILE A 125 -7.56 -2.26 10.87
N MET A 126 -7.21 -3.10 11.83
CA MET A 126 -8.15 -3.53 12.88
C MET A 126 -8.60 -2.34 13.75
N LEU A 127 -7.71 -1.41 14.08
CA LEU A 127 -8.08 -0.15 14.75
C LEU A 127 -9.00 0.70 13.88
N ALA A 128 -8.77 0.77 12.56
CA ALA A 128 -9.65 1.48 11.64
C ALA A 128 -11.03 0.82 11.54
N VAL A 129 -11.09 -0.51 11.54
CA VAL A 129 -12.33 -1.30 11.54
C VAL A 129 -13.10 -1.13 12.85
N ALA A 130 -12.41 -1.13 13.99
CA ALA A 130 -13.00 -0.91 15.30
C ALA A 130 -13.58 0.51 15.45
N ASN A 131 -12.92 1.51 14.86
CA ASN A 131 -13.36 2.90 14.86
C ASN A 131 -14.27 3.26 13.65
N ASN A 132 -14.76 2.26 12.91
CA ASN A 132 -15.58 2.50 11.74
C ASN A 132 -16.92 3.17 12.11
N LYS A 133 -17.16 4.37 11.57
CA LYS A 133 -18.44 5.10 11.72
C LYS A 133 -19.46 4.77 10.62
N GLY A 134 -19.14 3.85 9.72
CA GLY A 134 -19.99 3.50 8.57
C GLY A 134 -21.19 2.61 8.92
N PRO A 135 -22.08 2.36 7.94
CA PRO A 135 -23.33 1.63 8.13
C PRO A 135 -23.14 0.12 8.37
N ARG A 136 -21.96 -0.43 8.06
CA ARG A 136 -21.63 -1.85 8.25
C ARG A 136 -20.96 -2.09 9.60
N ARG A 137 -21.37 -3.16 10.28
CA ARG A 137 -20.76 -3.58 11.56
C ARG A 137 -19.27 -3.88 11.36
N GLY A 138 -18.42 -3.42 12.28
CA GLY A 138 -16.96 -3.61 12.20
C GLY A 138 -16.57 -5.10 12.09
N ILE A 139 -17.31 -6.01 12.72
CA ILE A 139 -17.04 -7.45 12.68
C ILE A 139 -17.13 -8.02 11.26
N ASP A 140 -18.11 -7.59 10.46
CA ASP A 140 -18.27 -8.04 9.07
C ASP A 140 -17.10 -7.56 8.19
N LEU A 141 -16.52 -6.41 8.52
CA LEU A 141 -15.33 -5.86 7.86
C LEU A 141 -14.04 -6.56 8.31
N ALA A 142 -13.98 -7.05 9.55
CA ALA A 142 -12.78 -7.69 10.11
C ALA A 142 -12.38 -8.95 9.33
N ILE A 143 -13.34 -9.70 8.78
CA ILE A 143 -13.05 -10.87 7.93
C ILE A 143 -12.28 -10.45 6.66
N HIS A 144 -12.60 -9.28 6.12
CA HIS A 144 -11.91 -8.74 4.95
C HIS A 144 -10.47 -8.32 5.26
N ALA A 145 -10.09 -8.23 6.55
CA ALA A 145 -8.71 -7.94 6.93
C ALA A 145 -7.75 -9.05 6.46
N PHE A 146 -8.21 -10.30 6.35
CA PHE A 146 -7.38 -11.38 5.82
C PHE A 146 -7.06 -11.22 4.32
N ALA A 147 -7.83 -10.43 3.57
CA ALA A 147 -7.54 -10.12 2.17
C ALA A 147 -6.50 -9.00 2.01
N ILE A 148 -6.09 -8.32 3.09
CA ILE A 148 -5.19 -7.17 3.02
C ILE A 148 -3.79 -7.56 2.47
N PRO A 149 -3.15 -8.67 2.84
CA PRO A 149 -1.85 -9.03 2.26
C PRO A 149 -1.90 -9.15 0.73
N LEU A 150 -2.96 -9.77 0.19
CA LEU A 150 -3.18 -9.87 -1.25
C LEU A 150 -3.43 -8.49 -1.86
N TYR A 151 -4.19 -7.64 -1.17
CA TYR A 151 -4.41 -6.26 -1.59
C TYR A 151 -3.12 -5.43 -1.61
N TRP A 152 -2.17 -5.65 -0.69
CA TRP A 152 -0.87 -4.98 -0.71
C TRP A 152 -0.08 -5.32 -1.96
N ILE A 153 -0.04 -6.59 -2.35
CA ILE A 153 0.62 -7.01 -3.60
C ILE A 153 -0.01 -6.29 -4.79
N LEU A 154 -1.35 -6.22 -4.85
CA LEU A 154 -2.07 -5.50 -5.90
C LEU A 154 -1.66 -4.01 -5.95
N MET A 155 -1.55 -3.36 -4.79
CA MET A 155 -1.13 -1.97 -4.69
C MET A 155 0.33 -1.79 -5.12
N SER A 156 1.22 -2.68 -4.72
CA SER A 156 2.62 -2.65 -5.14
C SER A 156 2.78 -2.84 -6.64
N VAL A 157 2.03 -3.76 -7.25
CA VAL A 157 2.02 -3.95 -8.72
C VAL A 157 1.54 -2.68 -9.40
N ALA A 158 0.44 -2.07 -8.94
CA ALA A 158 -0.05 -0.81 -9.47
C ALA A 158 0.99 0.33 -9.33
N ALA A 159 1.76 0.36 -8.24
CA ALA A 159 2.81 1.35 -8.02
C ALA A 159 3.99 1.17 -8.98
N VAL A 160 4.44 -0.08 -9.21
CA VAL A 160 5.46 -0.40 -10.21
C VAL A 160 5.00 0.05 -11.59
N LEU A 161 3.77 -0.30 -11.99
CA LEU A 161 3.21 0.10 -13.29
C LEU A 161 3.13 1.62 -13.44
N ALA A 162 2.78 2.36 -12.37
CA ALA A 162 2.69 3.82 -12.41
C ALA A 162 4.04 4.52 -12.63
N ILE A 163 5.16 3.90 -12.22
CA ILE A 163 6.50 4.43 -12.48
C ILE A 163 6.81 4.34 -13.98
N PHE A 164 6.51 3.19 -14.61
CA PHE A 164 6.82 2.94 -16.02
C PHE A 164 5.81 3.57 -17.00
N MET A 165 4.55 3.70 -16.61
CA MET A 165 3.52 4.31 -17.46
C MET A 165 3.65 5.83 -17.47
N ARG A 166 4.16 6.38 -18.59
CA ARG A 166 4.40 7.82 -18.78
C ARG A 166 3.12 8.62 -19.07
N LYS A 167 2.12 8.00 -19.71
CA LYS A 167 0.82 8.62 -20.00
C LYS A 167 -0.28 7.78 -19.35
N VAL A 168 -1.05 8.40 -18.47
CA VAL A 168 -2.24 7.79 -17.88
C VAL A 168 -3.43 8.66 -18.25
N ASP A 169 -4.37 8.08 -18.97
CA ASP A 169 -5.56 8.82 -19.38
C ASP A 169 -6.46 9.11 -18.18
N TRP A 170 -6.99 10.33 -18.14
CA TRP A 170 -7.86 10.83 -17.07
C TRP A 170 -9.32 10.41 -17.30
N TYR A 171 -9.57 9.11 -17.43
CA TYR A 171 -10.93 8.58 -17.54
C TYR A 171 -11.61 8.45 -16.18
N LYS A 172 -12.93 8.67 -16.15
CA LYS A 172 -13.79 8.40 -15.00
C LYS A 172 -13.69 6.91 -14.64
N THR A 173 -13.48 6.60 -13.36
CA THR A 173 -13.53 5.21 -12.89
C THR A 173 -14.95 4.69 -13.06
N ARG A 174 -15.13 3.52 -13.68
CA ARG A 174 -16.44 2.86 -13.76
C ARG A 174 -16.80 2.28 -12.39
N ARG A 175 -17.99 2.63 -11.88
CA ARG A 175 -18.46 2.22 -10.55
C ARG A 175 -19.75 1.43 -10.64
N ALA A 176 -20.05 0.65 -9.60
CA ALA A 176 -21.27 -0.17 -9.53
C ALA A 176 -22.55 0.67 -9.71
N SER A 177 -22.57 1.88 -9.18
CA SER A 177 -23.69 2.81 -9.30
C SER A 177 -23.97 3.24 -10.75
N ASP A 178 -22.95 3.37 -11.61
CA ASP A 178 -23.14 3.80 -13.00
C ASP A 178 -23.98 2.75 -13.79
N HIS A 179 -23.80 1.45 -13.49
CA HIS A 179 -24.61 0.38 -14.10
C HIS A 179 -26.04 0.31 -13.56
N MET A 180 -26.27 0.64 -12.29
CA MET A 180 -27.63 0.64 -11.72
C MET A 180 -28.48 1.78 -12.31
N ILE A 181 -27.88 2.95 -12.54
CA ILE A 181 -28.58 4.08 -13.17
C ILE A 181 -28.94 3.72 -14.62
N GLN A 182 -27.98 3.20 -15.38
CA GLN A 182 -28.21 2.84 -16.79
C GLN A 182 -29.28 1.74 -16.96
N SER A 183 -29.34 0.78 -16.05
CA SER A 183 -30.40 -0.24 -16.05
C SER A 183 -31.76 0.35 -15.67
N SER A 184 -31.82 1.24 -14.67
CA SER A 184 -33.08 1.89 -14.28
C SER A 184 -33.69 2.77 -15.38
N GLU A 185 -32.87 3.47 -16.17
CA GLU A 185 -33.33 4.26 -17.32
C GLU A 185 -33.91 3.37 -18.43
N LEU A 186 -33.29 2.22 -18.69
CA LEU A 186 -33.74 1.23 -19.68
C LEU A 186 -35.09 0.58 -19.33
N TYR A 187 -35.43 0.45 -18.04
CA TYR A 187 -36.74 -0.08 -17.60
C TYR A 187 -37.82 1.00 -17.46
N SER A 188 -37.48 2.28 -17.66
CA SER A 188 -38.41 3.41 -17.61
C SER A 188 -38.91 3.88 -18.98
N LEU A 189 -38.52 3.17 -20.05
CA LEU A 189 -38.97 3.33 -21.43
C LEU A 189 -39.83 2.11 -21.85
#